data_AF-A0A2M8B2I4-F1
#
_entry.id   AF-A0A2M8B2I4-F1
#
_cell.length_a   1.000
_cell.length_b   1.000
_cell.length_c   1.000
_cell.angle_alpha   90.00
_cell.angle_beta   90.00
_cell.angle_gamma   90.00
#
_symmetry.space_group_name_H-M   'P 1'
#
loop_
_entity.id
_entity.type
_entity.pdbx_description
1 polymer ?
#
loop_
_entity_poly.entity_id
_entity_poly.type
_entity_poly.pdbx_seq_one_letter_code
_entity_poly.pdbx_strand_id
1 'polypeptide(L)'
;RGIRGDGTYDRHDKGDGPDYVTLGKMGPMIGIREPEQVLRLNNIVNDLGLDSASTGSAIAWAMELYQRGIITSKETGGLDLAWGKYEVVERLLYMTSRREGFGDVIADSARAVERGRYPAEALKYRMAVKGLFQSDPHDARIIKGFALGLAVSTRGMDHLRNRPTLEINAKINDNREFKTALYGGTVAPEPTSYEGKEHAVATCDKMFAVGDAVGLCRFATKLFNSPSTADYNDFALQLKELTGEEFTPAQLDEVGRNITGIERLINARLGLTEKDDTLPDRWFEEEVTAGPFKGEKIDRAPFEALKIRYYDLLGLNGAGVPALEWHRRLAEAITGFAVKITLPEGIPGAPEGAVIVDQPVSDVAGLREALKRRLPHAARKLDDSSLIVSVNGAMVLSNEAATPVRSGDEVTVVRIMAGG
;
A
#
# COMPACT_ATOMS: atom_id res chain seq x y z
N ARG A 1 -25.58 -22.73 25.11
CA ARG A 1 -24.73 -23.86 25.54
C ARG A 1 -23.30 -23.41 25.25
N GLY A 2 -22.31 -23.72 26.09
CA GLY A 2 -20.90 -23.40 25.77
C GLY A 2 -20.48 -24.01 24.43
N ILE A 3 -19.34 -23.59 23.87
CA ILE A 3 -18.85 -24.05 22.54
C ILE A 3 -18.74 -25.59 22.45
N ARG A 4 -18.54 -26.27 23.59
CA ARG A 4 -18.46 -27.74 23.70
C ARG A 4 -19.81 -28.42 23.94
N GLY A 5 -20.90 -27.66 23.97
CA GLY A 5 -22.25 -28.15 24.25
C GLY A 5 -22.49 -28.60 25.69
N ASP A 6 -21.50 -28.46 26.58
CA ASP A 6 -21.48 -28.97 27.96
C ASP A 6 -22.10 -28.00 29.00
N GLY A 7 -22.49 -26.80 28.57
CA GLY A 7 -23.05 -25.77 29.45
C GLY A 7 -22.01 -24.96 30.22
N THR A 8 -20.72 -25.23 30.03
CA THR A 8 -19.62 -24.44 30.61
C THR A 8 -19.23 -23.33 29.65
N TYR A 9 -19.21 -22.10 30.15
CA TYR A 9 -18.74 -20.94 29.39
C TYR A 9 -17.36 -20.53 29.87
N ASP A 10 -16.45 -20.24 28.95
CA ASP A 10 -15.16 -19.62 29.25
C ASP A 10 -15.11 -18.15 28.81
N ARG A 11 -13.97 -17.50 29.03
CA ARG A 11 -13.83 -16.06 28.78
C ARG A 11 -14.04 -15.66 27.31
N HIS A 12 -13.81 -16.56 26.34
CA HIS A 12 -13.95 -16.26 24.91
C HIS A 12 -15.36 -16.57 24.36
N ASP A 13 -16.28 -17.02 25.21
CA ASP A 13 -17.71 -17.14 24.85
C ASP A 13 -18.47 -15.80 24.97
N LYS A 14 -17.76 -14.71 25.28
CA LYS A 14 -18.27 -13.33 25.30
C LYS A 14 -17.20 -12.36 24.79
N GLY A 15 -17.62 -11.29 24.12
CA GLY A 15 -16.74 -10.24 23.60
C GLY A 15 -17.48 -9.30 22.66
N ASP A 16 -16.75 -8.36 22.06
CA ASP A 16 -17.26 -7.39 21.11
C ASP A 16 -16.94 -7.78 19.65
N GLY A 17 -17.76 -7.29 18.72
CA GLY A 17 -17.66 -7.61 17.29
C GLY A 17 -18.48 -8.85 16.89
N PRO A 18 -18.11 -9.55 15.81
CA PRO A 18 -16.94 -9.34 14.96
C PRO A 18 -17.20 -8.24 13.93
N ASP A 19 -16.13 -7.55 13.52
CA ASP A 19 -16.15 -6.75 12.31
C ASP A 19 -16.28 -7.62 11.06
N TYR A 20 -16.75 -7.01 9.96
CA TYR A 20 -16.87 -7.67 8.65
C TYR A 20 -15.57 -8.36 8.20
N VAL A 21 -14.42 -7.73 8.46
CA VAL A 21 -13.10 -8.28 8.12
C VAL A 21 -12.83 -9.57 8.90
N THR A 22 -13.00 -9.53 10.23
CA THR A 22 -12.78 -10.72 11.07
C THR A 22 -13.72 -11.85 10.70
N LEU A 23 -15.00 -11.54 10.41
CA LEU A 23 -15.96 -12.53 9.93
C LEU A 23 -15.45 -13.23 8.66
N GLY A 24 -15.00 -12.48 7.66
CA GLY A 24 -14.48 -13.04 6.42
C GLY A 24 -13.19 -13.83 6.59
N LYS A 25 -12.28 -13.35 7.45
CA LYS A 25 -10.92 -13.87 7.63
C LYS A 25 -10.84 -15.09 8.56
N MET A 26 -11.73 -15.17 9.55
CA MET A 26 -11.82 -16.29 10.51
C MET A 26 -12.97 -17.25 10.22
N GLY A 27 -13.77 -16.97 9.19
CA GLY A 27 -14.87 -17.83 8.73
C GLY A 27 -14.57 -18.45 7.36
N PRO A 28 -15.21 -17.96 6.29
CA PRO A 28 -15.17 -18.59 4.97
C PRO A 28 -13.76 -18.69 4.39
N MET A 29 -12.86 -17.75 4.67
CA MET A 29 -11.48 -17.78 4.15
C MET A 29 -10.69 -19.01 4.60
N ILE A 30 -10.94 -19.51 5.81
CA ILE A 30 -10.28 -20.68 6.39
C ILE A 30 -11.21 -21.90 6.46
N GLY A 31 -12.34 -21.84 5.76
CA GLY A 31 -13.31 -22.94 5.64
C GLY A 31 -14.20 -23.15 6.88
N ILE A 32 -14.25 -22.21 7.82
CA ILE A 32 -15.13 -22.27 8.99
C ILE A 32 -16.51 -21.74 8.62
N ARG A 33 -17.55 -22.49 8.97
CA ARG A 33 -18.94 -22.24 8.55
C ARG A 33 -19.86 -21.84 9.70
N GLU A 34 -19.58 -22.29 10.91
CA GLU A 34 -20.42 -22.06 12.07
C GLU A 34 -20.15 -20.66 12.66
N PRO A 35 -21.14 -19.76 12.73
CA PRO A 35 -20.94 -18.41 13.24
C PRO A 35 -20.38 -18.38 14.66
N GLU A 36 -20.82 -19.28 15.55
CA GLU A 36 -20.37 -19.37 16.94
C GLU A 36 -18.86 -19.63 17.04
N GLN A 37 -18.32 -20.43 16.12
CA GLN A 37 -16.88 -20.67 16.03
C GLN A 37 -16.14 -19.39 15.62
N VAL A 38 -16.68 -18.64 14.65
CA VAL A 38 -16.09 -17.36 14.20
C VAL A 38 -16.13 -16.31 15.31
N LEU A 39 -17.24 -16.20 16.04
CA LEU A 39 -17.37 -15.30 17.20
C LEU A 39 -16.32 -15.60 18.26
N ARG A 40 -16.09 -16.88 18.52
CA ARG A 40 -15.08 -17.32 19.48
C ARG A 40 -13.66 -17.02 19.00
N LEU A 41 -13.33 -17.30 17.74
CA LEU A 41 -12.03 -16.95 17.17
C LEU A 41 -11.78 -15.43 17.19
N ASN A 42 -12.81 -14.62 16.93
CA ASN A 42 -12.76 -13.16 17.08
C ASN A 42 -12.35 -12.75 18.50
N ASN A 43 -13.02 -13.30 19.52
CA ASN A 43 -12.73 -12.98 20.92
C ASN A 43 -11.29 -13.40 21.28
N ILE A 44 -10.82 -14.54 20.78
CA ILE A 44 -9.44 -14.99 20.99
C ILE A 44 -8.43 -14.04 20.34
N VAL A 45 -8.61 -13.65 19.08
CA VAL A 45 -7.63 -12.75 18.43
C VAL A 45 -7.62 -11.36 19.07
N ASN A 46 -8.77 -10.86 19.52
CA ASN A 46 -8.87 -9.63 20.29
C ASN A 46 -8.10 -9.74 21.62
N ASP A 47 -8.37 -10.79 22.41
CA ASP A 47 -7.69 -11.04 23.69
C ASP A 47 -6.17 -11.23 23.55
N LEU A 48 -5.73 -11.79 22.43
CA LEU A 48 -4.31 -12.03 22.13
C LEU A 48 -3.62 -10.83 21.48
N GLY A 49 -4.35 -9.79 21.09
CA GLY A 49 -3.80 -8.62 20.39
C GLY A 49 -3.25 -8.94 18.99
N LEU A 50 -3.93 -9.83 18.26
CA LEU A 50 -3.53 -10.22 16.90
C LEU A 50 -4.40 -9.51 15.86
N ASP A 51 -3.78 -9.01 14.78
CA ASP A 51 -4.53 -8.53 13.61
C ASP A 51 -5.27 -9.72 12.96
N SER A 52 -6.60 -9.67 12.99
CA SER A 52 -7.45 -10.74 12.47
C SER A 52 -7.26 -10.95 10.97
N ALA A 53 -6.96 -9.89 10.22
CA ALA A 53 -6.80 -9.98 8.77
C ALA A 53 -5.53 -10.71 8.37
N SER A 54 -4.38 -10.28 8.88
CA SER A 54 -3.10 -10.94 8.60
C SER A 54 -3.03 -12.33 9.20
N THR A 55 -3.57 -12.52 10.41
CA THR A 55 -3.56 -13.83 11.07
C THR A 55 -4.42 -14.84 10.31
N GLY A 56 -5.66 -14.47 9.96
CA GLY A 56 -6.54 -15.34 9.17
C GLY A 56 -5.95 -15.67 7.79
N SER A 57 -5.34 -14.68 7.13
CA SER A 57 -4.70 -14.87 5.82
C SER A 57 -3.43 -15.74 5.89
N ALA A 58 -2.62 -15.60 6.94
CA ALA A 58 -1.44 -16.45 7.16
C ALA A 58 -1.83 -17.91 7.42
N ILE A 59 -2.90 -18.13 8.19
CA ILE A 59 -3.45 -19.47 8.43
C ILE A 59 -4.04 -20.05 7.13
N ALA A 60 -4.78 -19.26 6.36
CA ALA A 60 -5.30 -19.69 5.05
C ALA A 60 -4.18 -20.07 4.08
N TRP A 61 -3.11 -19.28 4.03
CA TRP A 61 -1.93 -19.62 3.22
C TRP A 61 -1.31 -20.94 3.67
N ALA A 62 -1.14 -21.17 4.98
CA ALA A 62 -0.62 -22.43 5.51
C ALA A 62 -1.53 -23.63 5.16
N MET A 63 -2.85 -23.49 5.31
CA MET A 63 -3.83 -24.51 4.93
C MET A 63 -3.74 -24.86 3.44
N GLU A 64 -3.56 -23.85 2.58
CA GLU A 64 -3.41 -24.07 1.15
C GLU A 64 -2.09 -24.79 0.81
N LEU A 65 -0.97 -24.38 1.42
CA LEU A 65 0.31 -25.05 1.24
C LEU A 65 0.24 -26.52 1.71
N TYR A 66 -0.50 -26.78 2.79
CA TYR A 66 -0.73 -28.13 3.29
C TYR A 66 -1.59 -28.96 2.35
N GLN A 67 -2.70 -28.40 1.84
CA GLN A 67 -3.54 -29.05 0.82
C GLN A 67 -2.72 -29.44 -0.43
N ARG A 68 -1.75 -28.61 -0.80
CA ARG A 68 -0.88 -28.82 -1.97
C ARG A 68 0.31 -29.74 -1.68
N GLY A 69 0.53 -30.15 -0.43
CA GLY A 69 1.66 -30.99 -0.01
C GLY A 69 3.01 -30.27 -0.01
N ILE A 70 3.02 -28.93 -0.09
CA ILE A 70 4.24 -28.09 -0.04
C ILE A 70 4.79 -28.04 1.39
N ILE A 71 3.88 -28.03 2.37
CA ILE A 71 4.17 -28.33 3.76
C ILE A 71 3.37 -29.55 4.17
N THR A 72 3.86 -30.29 5.16
CA THR A 72 3.26 -31.53 5.63
C THR A 72 3.20 -31.56 7.16
N SER A 73 2.70 -32.66 7.72
CA SER A 73 2.71 -32.90 9.16
C SER A 73 4.12 -32.82 9.79
N LYS A 74 5.18 -32.98 8.98
CA LYS A 74 6.56 -32.81 9.42
C LYS A 74 6.85 -31.35 9.78
N GLU A 75 6.51 -30.40 8.92
CA GLU A 75 6.73 -28.97 9.15
C GLU A 75 5.75 -28.43 10.20
N THR A 76 4.51 -28.93 10.22
CA THR A 76 3.46 -28.43 11.13
C THR A 76 3.53 -29.00 12.55
N GLY A 77 4.47 -29.90 12.82
CA GLY A 77 4.58 -30.58 14.13
C GLY A 77 3.39 -31.49 14.42
N GLY A 78 2.84 -32.13 13.38
CA GLY A 78 1.70 -33.05 13.47
C GLY A 78 0.32 -32.39 13.44
N LEU A 79 0.23 -31.07 13.26
CA LEU A 79 -1.07 -30.40 13.09
C LEU A 79 -1.65 -30.71 11.70
N ASP A 80 -2.92 -31.13 11.67
CA ASP A 80 -3.70 -31.32 10.46
C ASP A 80 -4.31 -29.98 10.01
N LEU A 81 -3.70 -29.34 9.02
CA LEU A 81 -4.13 -28.04 8.49
C LEU A 81 -5.14 -28.18 7.33
N ALA A 82 -5.95 -29.24 7.31
CA ALA A 82 -7.10 -29.30 6.43
C ALA A 82 -8.06 -28.12 6.70
N TRP A 83 -8.72 -27.61 5.65
CA TRP A 83 -9.66 -26.49 5.74
C TRP A 83 -10.79 -26.75 6.73
N GLY A 84 -11.19 -25.72 7.48
CA GLY A 84 -12.32 -25.77 8.42
C GLY A 84 -12.04 -26.48 9.74
N LYS A 85 -10.79 -26.87 10.04
CA LYS A 85 -10.39 -27.49 11.31
C LYS A 85 -10.36 -26.47 12.46
N TYR A 86 -11.54 -26.11 12.96
CA TYR A 86 -11.74 -25.10 14.00
C TYR A 86 -10.82 -25.29 15.23
N GLU A 87 -10.76 -26.49 15.81
CA GLU A 87 -9.97 -26.74 17.03
C GLU A 87 -8.46 -26.58 16.79
N VAL A 88 -8.01 -26.88 15.57
CA VAL A 88 -6.62 -26.68 15.17
C VAL A 88 -6.32 -25.19 15.03
N VAL A 89 -7.22 -24.42 14.42
CA VAL A 89 -7.10 -22.95 14.29
C VAL A 89 -7.08 -22.29 15.67
N GLU A 90 -8.01 -22.62 16.55
CA GLU A 90 -8.05 -22.09 17.93
C GLU A 90 -6.72 -22.35 18.65
N ARG A 91 -6.21 -23.59 18.59
CA ARG A 91 -4.91 -23.93 19.18
C ARG A 91 -3.77 -23.13 18.54
N LEU A 92 -3.79 -22.98 17.22
CA LEU A 92 -2.75 -22.30 16.46
C LEU A 92 -2.69 -20.80 16.79
N LEU A 93 -3.80 -20.15 17.12
CA LEU A 93 -3.82 -18.75 17.58
C LEU A 93 -3.00 -18.56 18.87
N TYR A 94 -3.19 -19.42 19.88
CA TYR A 94 -2.39 -19.36 21.11
C TYR A 94 -0.92 -19.71 20.88
N MET A 95 -0.65 -20.69 20.00
CA MET A 95 0.72 -21.01 19.61
C MET A 95 1.38 -19.82 18.90
N THR A 96 0.64 -19.09 18.07
CA THR A 96 1.12 -17.92 17.32
C THR A 96 1.49 -16.79 18.28
N SER A 97 0.61 -16.45 19.22
CA SER A 97 0.89 -15.37 20.19
C SER A 97 2.09 -15.66 21.10
N ARG A 98 2.42 -16.94 21.32
CA ARG A 98 3.58 -17.38 22.11
C ARG A 98 4.80 -17.77 21.28
N ARG A 99 4.69 -17.75 19.94
CA ARG A 99 5.71 -18.27 19.00
C ARG A 99 6.16 -19.71 19.33
N GLU A 100 5.19 -20.59 19.59
CA GLU A 100 5.43 -21.99 19.93
C GLU A 100 5.20 -22.91 18.72
N GLY A 101 6.17 -23.79 18.43
CA GLY A 101 6.06 -24.78 17.35
C GLY A 101 5.73 -24.12 16.01
N PHE A 102 4.70 -24.63 15.31
CA PHE A 102 4.26 -24.05 14.04
C PHE A 102 3.63 -22.65 14.19
N GLY A 103 3.22 -22.25 15.40
CA GLY A 103 2.75 -20.89 15.66
C GLY A 103 3.83 -19.83 15.41
N ASP A 104 5.11 -20.17 15.59
CA ASP A 104 6.23 -19.27 15.25
C ASP A 104 6.29 -18.98 13.74
N VAL A 105 5.93 -19.98 12.91
CA VAL A 105 5.88 -19.81 11.44
C VAL A 105 4.72 -18.89 11.05
N ILE A 106 3.54 -19.07 11.64
CA ILE A 106 2.39 -18.17 11.42
C ILE A 106 2.72 -16.75 11.90
N ALA A 107 3.46 -16.61 13.00
CA ALA A 107 3.88 -15.31 13.53
C ALA A 107 4.92 -14.58 12.66
N ASP A 108 5.62 -15.28 11.76
CA ASP A 108 6.46 -14.66 10.72
C ASP A 108 5.62 -14.15 9.53
N SER A 109 4.34 -14.52 9.46
CA SER A 109 3.34 -13.98 8.53
C SER A 109 3.82 -14.03 7.07
N ALA A 110 3.59 -12.98 6.27
CA ALA A 110 3.98 -12.91 4.87
C ALA A 110 5.50 -13.03 4.63
N ARG A 111 6.33 -12.97 5.68
CA ARG A 111 7.79 -13.11 5.64
C ARG A 111 8.28 -14.52 5.91
N ALA A 112 7.39 -15.50 6.13
CA ALA A 112 7.76 -16.88 6.44
C ALA A 112 8.78 -17.49 5.44
N VAL A 113 8.70 -17.15 4.15
CA VAL A 113 9.68 -17.59 3.14
C VAL A 113 11.04 -16.89 3.32
N GLU A 114 11.05 -15.57 3.51
CA GLU A 114 12.26 -14.78 3.77
C GLU A 114 13.00 -15.27 5.03
N ARG A 115 12.24 -15.72 6.04
CA ARG A 115 12.74 -16.29 7.30
C ARG A 115 13.11 -17.77 7.19
N GLY A 116 13.01 -18.38 6.01
CA GLY A 116 13.35 -19.79 5.78
C GLY A 116 12.40 -20.81 6.40
N ARG A 117 11.17 -20.40 6.77
CA ARG A 117 10.14 -21.28 7.36
C ARG A 117 9.29 -21.98 6.30
N TYR A 118 9.12 -21.36 5.15
CA TYR A 118 8.46 -21.95 3.97
C TYR A 118 9.40 -21.98 2.76
N PRO A 119 9.24 -22.93 1.84
CA PRO A 119 10.01 -22.97 0.60
C PRO A 119 9.64 -21.81 -0.33
N ALA A 120 10.54 -21.46 -1.27
CA ALA A 120 10.34 -20.35 -2.20
C ALA A 120 9.05 -20.47 -3.03
N GLU A 121 8.66 -21.68 -3.43
CA GLU A 121 7.43 -21.95 -4.19
C GLU A 121 6.15 -21.54 -3.46
N ALA A 122 6.18 -21.42 -2.12
CA ALA A 122 5.04 -20.99 -1.34
C ALA A 122 4.59 -19.56 -1.70
N LEU A 123 5.51 -18.70 -2.17
CA LEU A 123 5.20 -17.31 -2.55
C LEU A 123 4.14 -17.22 -3.66
N LYS A 124 4.01 -18.24 -4.51
CA LYS A 124 2.98 -18.32 -5.55
C LYS A 124 1.56 -18.24 -4.98
N TYR A 125 1.37 -18.70 -3.76
CA TYR A 125 0.06 -18.79 -3.09
C TYR A 125 -0.15 -17.70 -2.04
N ARG A 126 0.80 -16.77 -1.91
CA ARG A 126 0.77 -15.69 -0.92
C ARG A 126 -0.03 -14.50 -1.45
N MET A 127 -1.22 -14.27 -0.88
CA MET A 127 -2.08 -13.13 -1.22
C MET A 127 -1.68 -11.84 -0.47
N ALA A 128 -0.54 -11.25 -0.87
CA ALA A 128 0.00 -10.05 -0.23
C ALA A 128 0.56 -9.04 -1.24
N VAL A 129 0.47 -7.75 -0.89
CA VAL A 129 1.08 -6.62 -1.59
C VAL A 129 1.94 -5.83 -0.61
N LYS A 130 3.18 -5.52 -0.99
CA LYS A 130 4.20 -4.88 -0.12
C LYS A 130 4.37 -5.60 1.23
N GLY A 131 4.25 -6.92 1.22
CA GLY A 131 4.41 -7.75 2.42
C GLY A 131 3.24 -7.73 3.41
N LEU A 132 2.14 -7.00 3.13
CA LEU A 132 0.93 -7.06 3.92
C LEU A 132 -0.09 -7.98 3.23
N PHE A 133 -0.68 -8.92 3.98
CA PHE A 133 -1.78 -9.72 3.49
C PHE A 133 -3.01 -8.88 3.18
N GLN A 134 -3.84 -9.33 2.25
CA GLN A 134 -5.09 -8.66 1.95
C GLN A 134 -5.92 -8.46 3.23
N SER A 135 -6.26 -7.23 3.55
CA SER A 135 -7.12 -6.91 4.69
C SER A 135 -8.61 -7.16 4.38
N ASP A 136 -9.03 -6.82 3.17
CA ASP A 136 -10.41 -6.94 2.73
C ASP A 136 -10.75 -8.38 2.35
N PRO A 137 -11.86 -8.97 2.83
CA PRO A 137 -12.30 -10.28 2.37
C PRO A 137 -13.05 -10.25 1.01
N HIS A 138 -12.82 -9.24 0.17
CA HIS A 138 -13.37 -9.16 -1.19
C HIS A 138 -12.42 -9.78 -2.22
N ASP A 139 -12.96 -10.45 -3.24
CA ASP A 139 -12.19 -10.86 -4.40
C ASP A 139 -12.04 -9.69 -5.39
N ALA A 140 -10.85 -9.07 -5.43
CA ALA A 140 -10.64 -7.88 -6.25
C ALA A 140 -10.46 -8.19 -7.74
N ARG A 141 -10.49 -9.46 -8.17
CA ARG A 141 -10.52 -9.81 -9.61
C ARG A 141 -11.68 -9.14 -10.33
N ILE A 142 -12.81 -8.95 -9.64
CA ILE A 142 -14.04 -8.40 -10.20
C ILE A 142 -14.01 -6.87 -10.24
N ILE A 143 -13.60 -6.22 -9.15
CA ILE A 143 -13.73 -4.77 -8.98
C ILE A 143 -12.38 -4.10 -9.27
N LYS A 144 -12.18 -3.61 -10.49
CA LYS A 144 -10.87 -3.08 -10.94
C LYS A 144 -10.41 -1.87 -10.12
N GLY A 145 -11.34 -1.06 -9.63
CA GLY A 145 -11.03 0.03 -8.68
C GLY A 145 -10.46 -0.48 -7.35
N PHE A 146 -10.95 -1.60 -6.83
CA PHE A 146 -10.39 -2.20 -5.60
C PHE A 146 -9.01 -2.79 -5.88
N ALA A 147 -8.85 -3.47 -7.03
CA ALA A 147 -7.57 -4.02 -7.46
C ALA A 147 -6.50 -2.92 -7.56
N LEU A 148 -6.82 -1.78 -8.18
CA LEU A 148 -5.92 -0.63 -8.22
C LEU A 148 -5.60 -0.11 -6.81
N GLY A 149 -6.63 0.15 -5.98
CA GLY A 149 -6.43 0.68 -4.62
C GLY A 149 -5.50 -0.20 -3.77
N LEU A 150 -5.75 -1.51 -3.76
CA LEU A 150 -4.91 -2.48 -3.03
C LEU A 150 -3.47 -2.52 -3.53
N ALA A 151 -3.25 -2.34 -4.83
CA ALA A 151 -1.92 -2.30 -5.41
C ALA A 151 -1.16 -1.03 -5.02
N VAL A 152 -1.82 0.13 -5.10
CA VAL A 152 -1.17 1.46 -4.93
C VAL A 152 -1.20 1.98 -3.50
N SER A 153 -1.85 1.29 -2.57
CA SER A 153 -1.89 1.66 -1.15
C SER A 153 -0.49 1.76 -0.56
N THR A 154 -0.24 2.86 0.14
CA THR A 154 1.04 3.20 0.75
C THR A 154 1.39 2.34 1.96
N ARG A 155 0.44 1.57 2.50
CA ARG A 155 0.64 0.70 3.67
C ARG A 155 0.44 -0.79 3.39
N GLY A 156 0.58 -1.20 2.12
CA GLY A 156 0.38 -2.57 1.67
C GLY A 156 -1.07 -2.86 1.30
N MET A 157 -1.45 -4.15 1.24
CA MET A 157 -2.75 -4.64 0.75
C MET A 157 -3.95 -4.32 1.70
N ASP A 158 -4.03 -3.07 2.12
CA ASP A 158 -5.01 -2.52 3.03
C ASP A 158 -6.14 -1.77 2.29
N HIS A 159 -7.39 -2.06 2.64
CA HIS A 159 -8.55 -1.40 2.02
C HIS A 159 -8.91 -0.06 2.67
N LEU A 160 -8.55 0.18 3.92
CA LEU A 160 -8.96 1.41 4.62
C LEU A 160 -8.16 2.64 4.18
N ARG A 161 -7.01 2.46 3.49
CA ARG A 161 -6.22 3.56 2.93
C ARG A 161 -6.93 4.26 1.78
N ASN A 162 -7.50 3.52 0.84
CA ASN A 162 -7.96 4.10 -0.44
C ASN A 162 -9.00 3.29 -1.24
N ARG A 163 -9.62 2.26 -0.67
CA ARG A 163 -10.60 1.45 -1.40
C ARG A 163 -11.80 2.32 -1.81
N PRO A 164 -12.18 2.37 -3.10
CA PRO A 164 -13.35 3.11 -3.57
C PRO A 164 -14.64 2.33 -3.30
N THR A 165 -15.00 2.11 -2.03
CA THR A 165 -16.08 1.22 -1.60
C THR A 165 -17.41 1.41 -2.34
N LEU A 166 -17.76 2.64 -2.73
CA LEU A 166 -19.01 2.91 -3.47
C LEU A 166 -19.11 2.25 -4.85
N GLU A 167 -18.02 1.68 -5.38
CA GLU A 167 -18.03 0.83 -6.59
C GLU A 167 -18.96 -0.39 -6.47
N ILE A 168 -19.32 -0.82 -5.25
CA ILE A 168 -20.28 -1.93 -5.05
C ILE A 168 -21.73 -1.44 -4.93
N ASN A 169 -21.97 -0.13 -4.93
CA ASN A 169 -23.30 0.44 -4.73
C ASN A 169 -23.99 0.67 -6.09
N ALA A 170 -24.99 -0.17 -6.38
CA ALA A 170 -25.77 -0.08 -7.62
C ALA A 170 -26.35 1.32 -7.87
N LYS A 171 -26.87 2.01 -6.86
CA LYS A 171 -27.46 3.35 -7.03
C LYS A 171 -26.45 4.39 -7.50
N ILE A 172 -25.18 4.22 -7.12
CA ILE A 172 -24.09 5.10 -7.58
C ILE A 172 -23.69 4.72 -9.01
N ASN A 173 -23.64 3.42 -9.31
CA ASN A 173 -23.27 2.93 -10.64
C ASN A 173 -24.37 3.16 -11.69
N ASP A 174 -25.65 3.19 -11.32
CA ASP A 174 -26.75 3.38 -12.27
C ASP A 174 -26.85 4.82 -12.82
N ASN A 175 -26.12 5.78 -12.24
CA ASN A 175 -26.11 7.18 -12.66
C ASN A 175 -24.68 7.64 -12.97
N ARG A 176 -24.32 7.62 -14.25
CA ARG A 176 -22.98 7.95 -14.75
C ARG A 176 -22.59 9.40 -14.45
N GLU A 177 -23.52 10.33 -14.59
CA GLU A 177 -23.28 11.75 -14.34
C GLU A 177 -22.98 12.01 -12.86
N PHE A 178 -23.77 11.41 -11.96
CA PHE A 178 -23.55 11.49 -10.53
C PHE A 178 -22.19 10.90 -10.14
N LYS A 179 -21.86 9.72 -10.66
CA LYS A 179 -20.57 9.06 -10.38
C LYS A 179 -19.39 9.90 -10.88
N THR A 180 -19.53 10.49 -12.07
CA THR A 180 -18.52 11.38 -12.65
C THR A 180 -18.31 12.62 -11.78
N ALA A 181 -19.40 13.26 -11.34
CA ALA A 181 -19.33 14.42 -10.44
C ALA A 181 -18.73 14.06 -9.07
N LEU A 182 -19.04 12.87 -8.54
CA LEU A 182 -18.55 12.40 -7.25
C LEU A 182 -17.02 12.24 -7.21
N TYR A 183 -16.43 11.78 -8.32
CA TYR A 183 -14.98 11.50 -8.42
C TYR A 183 -14.20 12.53 -9.24
N GLY A 184 -14.85 13.57 -9.76
CA GLY A 184 -14.20 14.62 -10.54
C GLY A 184 -13.62 14.14 -11.88
N GLY A 185 -14.16 13.06 -12.45
CA GLY A 185 -13.70 12.46 -13.70
C GLY A 185 -14.60 11.30 -14.13
N THR A 186 -14.59 10.95 -15.42
CA THR A 186 -15.42 9.85 -15.93
C THR A 186 -15.00 8.54 -15.30
N VAL A 187 -15.94 7.81 -14.68
CA VAL A 187 -15.70 6.48 -14.10
C VAL A 187 -16.76 5.53 -14.63
N ALA A 188 -16.35 4.42 -15.25
CA ALA A 188 -17.30 3.44 -15.74
C ALA A 188 -18.15 2.85 -14.60
N PRO A 189 -19.45 2.62 -14.82
CA PRO A 189 -20.33 2.03 -13.82
C PRO A 189 -20.05 0.53 -13.59
N GLU A 190 -19.55 -0.18 -14.61
CA GLU A 190 -19.23 -1.60 -14.51
C GLU A 190 -18.01 -1.82 -13.60
N PRO A 191 -18.09 -2.71 -12.59
CA PRO A 191 -16.96 -2.97 -11.69
C PRO A 191 -15.78 -3.65 -12.41
N THR A 192 -16.06 -4.39 -13.49
CA THR A 192 -15.06 -5.11 -14.30
C THR A 192 -14.35 -4.22 -15.31
N SER A 193 -14.83 -3.00 -15.55
CA SER A 193 -14.19 -2.04 -16.46
C SER A 193 -12.96 -1.39 -15.83
N TYR A 194 -11.93 -1.16 -16.63
CA TYR A 194 -10.73 -0.38 -16.24
C TYR A 194 -10.90 1.12 -16.47
N GLU A 195 -11.97 1.56 -17.15
CA GLU A 195 -12.16 2.95 -17.56
C GLU A 195 -12.41 3.86 -16.34
N GLY A 196 -11.49 4.81 -16.14
CA GLY A 196 -11.66 5.89 -15.17
C GLY A 196 -11.53 5.52 -13.70
N LYS A 197 -11.21 4.26 -13.39
CA LYS A 197 -11.12 3.77 -12.00
C LYS A 197 -10.03 4.48 -11.19
N GLU A 198 -9.03 5.04 -11.86
CA GLU A 198 -8.01 5.90 -11.28
C GLU A 198 -8.57 7.13 -10.57
N HIS A 199 -9.65 7.74 -11.09
CA HIS A 199 -10.30 8.88 -10.45
C HIS A 199 -10.94 8.51 -9.12
N ALA A 200 -11.59 7.34 -9.08
CA ALA A 200 -12.22 6.85 -7.86
C ALA A 200 -11.18 6.57 -6.77
N VAL A 201 -10.08 5.88 -7.11
CA VAL A 201 -9.00 5.58 -6.17
C VAL A 201 -8.27 6.85 -5.72
N ALA A 202 -7.88 7.74 -6.65
CA ALA A 202 -7.17 8.98 -6.31
C ALA A 202 -8.00 9.92 -5.41
N THR A 203 -9.31 10.01 -5.66
CA THR A 203 -10.20 10.81 -4.79
C THR A 203 -10.32 10.19 -3.40
N CYS A 204 -10.44 8.87 -3.31
CA CYS A 204 -10.46 8.18 -2.02
C CYS A 204 -9.13 8.33 -1.26
N ASP A 205 -7.98 8.16 -1.93
CA ASP A 205 -6.64 8.36 -1.34
C ASP A 205 -6.55 9.71 -0.62
N LYS A 206 -6.89 10.80 -1.32
CA LYS A 206 -6.80 12.16 -0.78
C LYS A 206 -7.80 12.40 0.35
N MET A 207 -9.09 12.09 0.13
CA MET A 207 -10.15 12.29 1.12
C MET A 207 -9.86 11.52 2.41
N PHE A 208 -9.40 10.28 2.26
CA PHE A 208 -9.13 9.39 3.38
C PHE A 208 -7.88 9.82 4.16
N ALA A 209 -6.86 10.32 3.47
CA ALA A 209 -5.65 10.85 4.11
C ALA A 209 -5.97 12.07 4.98
N VAL A 210 -6.81 12.99 4.48
CA VAL A 210 -7.29 14.13 5.29
C VAL A 210 -8.15 13.66 6.46
N GLY A 211 -9.10 12.74 6.21
CA GLY A 211 -9.96 12.17 7.26
C GLY A 211 -9.16 11.56 8.41
N ASP A 212 -8.07 10.84 8.11
CA ASP A 212 -7.17 10.31 9.13
C ASP A 212 -6.42 11.43 9.88
N ALA A 213 -5.93 12.44 9.16
CA ALA A 213 -5.18 13.55 9.74
C ALA A 213 -6.01 14.42 10.69
N VAL A 214 -7.31 14.60 10.41
CA VAL A 214 -8.25 15.30 11.31
C VAL A 214 -8.82 14.40 12.41
N GLY A 215 -8.45 13.11 12.41
CA GLY A 215 -8.87 12.12 13.41
C GLY A 215 -10.31 11.64 13.27
N LEU A 216 -10.93 11.78 12.08
CA LEU A 216 -12.29 11.32 11.87
C LEU A 216 -12.33 9.83 11.50
N CYS A 217 -13.29 9.11 12.09
CA CYS A 217 -13.55 7.71 11.76
C CYS A 217 -13.81 7.53 10.25
N ARG A 218 -13.19 6.49 9.66
CA ARG A 218 -13.35 6.17 8.24
C ARG A 218 -14.81 5.96 7.83
N PHE A 219 -15.65 5.37 8.70
CA PHE A 219 -17.07 5.20 8.42
C PHE A 219 -17.86 6.50 8.32
N ALA A 220 -17.38 7.57 8.97
CA ALA A 220 -17.95 8.92 8.93
C ALA A 220 -17.28 9.81 7.87
N THR A 221 -16.29 9.31 7.14
CA THR A 221 -15.61 10.03 6.05
C THR A 221 -16.36 9.83 4.72
N LYS A 222 -16.51 10.88 3.91
CA LYS A 222 -17.10 10.80 2.55
C LYS A 222 -16.40 9.76 1.70
N LEU A 223 -17.16 9.06 0.84
CA LEU A 223 -16.73 8.02 -0.10
C LEU A 223 -16.49 6.62 0.51
N PHE A 224 -16.38 6.47 1.83
CA PHE A 224 -16.20 5.13 2.39
C PHE A 224 -17.51 4.35 2.48
N ASN A 225 -18.52 4.85 3.21
CA ASN A 225 -19.83 4.20 3.30
C ASN A 225 -20.93 4.94 2.54
N SER A 226 -20.77 6.25 2.34
CA SER A 226 -21.76 7.13 1.71
C SER A 226 -21.09 8.24 0.92
N PRO A 227 -21.70 8.74 -0.17
CA PRO A 227 -21.28 9.99 -0.81
C PRO A 227 -21.62 11.24 0.01
N SER A 228 -22.38 11.12 1.10
CA SER A 228 -22.92 12.24 1.88
C SER A 228 -22.41 12.32 3.32
N THR A 229 -21.41 11.52 3.68
CA THR A 229 -20.70 11.62 4.97
C THR A 229 -19.71 12.81 4.96
N ALA A 230 -19.07 13.07 6.09
CA ALA A 230 -18.28 14.29 6.29
C ALA A 230 -17.17 14.44 5.25
N ASP A 231 -17.05 15.65 4.70
CA ASP A 231 -16.11 15.98 3.63
C ASP A 231 -15.20 17.16 3.97
N TYR A 232 -14.46 17.64 2.98
CA TYR A 232 -13.51 18.73 3.18
C TYR A 232 -14.16 20.01 3.75
N ASN A 233 -15.43 20.29 3.48
CA ASN A 233 -16.10 21.44 4.09
C ASN A 233 -16.29 21.24 5.60
N ASP A 234 -16.70 20.02 5.99
CA ASP A 234 -16.86 19.67 7.40
C ASP A 234 -15.51 19.67 8.13
N PHE A 235 -14.46 19.15 7.48
CA PHE A 235 -13.11 19.14 8.04
C PHE A 235 -12.54 20.56 8.18
N ALA A 236 -12.76 21.43 7.21
CA ALA A 236 -12.34 22.83 7.27
C ALA A 236 -13.03 23.56 8.43
N LEU A 237 -14.33 23.35 8.61
CA LEU A 237 -15.07 23.89 9.75
C LEU A 237 -14.52 23.35 11.07
N GLN A 238 -14.31 22.04 11.17
CA GLN A 238 -13.72 21.41 12.36
C GLN A 238 -12.36 22.01 12.72
N LEU A 239 -11.46 22.17 11.76
CA LEU A 239 -10.12 22.72 11.98
C LEU A 239 -10.19 24.18 12.44
N LYS A 240 -11.04 24.99 11.81
CA LYS A 240 -11.25 26.39 12.19
C LYS A 240 -11.75 26.51 13.63
N GLU A 241 -12.78 25.75 14.00
CA GLU A 241 -13.38 25.84 15.33
C GLU A 241 -12.46 25.31 16.44
N LEU A 242 -11.63 24.30 16.15
CA LEU A 242 -10.72 23.70 17.13
C LEU A 242 -9.38 24.43 17.26
N THR A 243 -8.84 24.96 16.17
CA THR A 243 -7.46 25.47 16.11
C THR A 243 -7.36 26.94 15.72
N GLY A 244 -8.41 27.53 15.16
CA GLY A 244 -8.40 28.86 14.57
C GLY A 244 -7.81 28.93 13.17
N GLU A 245 -7.24 27.83 12.65
CA GLU A 245 -6.65 27.77 11.31
C GLU A 245 -7.74 27.60 10.22
N GLU A 246 -7.67 28.42 9.19
CA GLU A 246 -8.63 28.40 8.09
C GLU A 246 -8.09 27.61 6.90
N PHE A 247 -8.86 26.61 6.46
CA PHE A 247 -8.59 25.84 5.26
C PHE A 247 -9.77 25.92 4.29
N THR A 248 -9.48 25.97 3.01
CA THR A 248 -10.45 25.73 1.94
C THR A 248 -10.49 24.24 1.57
N PRO A 249 -11.59 23.74 0.99
CA PRO A 249 -11.65 22.37 0.48
C PRO A 249 -10.53 21.99 -0.49
N ALA A 250 -10.12 22.93 -1.35
CA ALA A 250 -9.01 22.71 -2.29
C ALA A 250 -7.65 22.58 -1.58
N GLN A 251 -7.42 23.36 -0.51
CA GLN A 251 -6.22 23.20 0.30
C GLN A 251 -6.21 21.86 1.02
N LEU A 252 -7.35 21.39 1.54
CA LEU A 252 -7.44 20.08 2.17
C LEU A 252 -7.23 18.95 1.16
N ASP A 253 -7.79 19.04 -0.04
CA ASP A 253 -7.53 18.08 -1.11
C ASP A 253 -6.02 17.98 -1.44
N GLU A 254 -5.34 19.13 -1.52
CA GLU A 254 -3.89 19.20 -1.70
C GLU A 254 -3.11 18.67 -0.48
N VAL A 255 -3.60 18.87 0.74
CA VAL A 255 -3.04 18.23 1.96
C VAL A 255 -3.15 16.71 1.86
N GLY A 256 -4.30 16.17 1.44
CA GLY A 256 -4.48 14.73 1.23
C GLY A 256 -3.51 14.18 0.18
N ARG A 257 -3.32 14.91 -0.92
CA ARG A 257 -2.31 14.59 -1.93
C ARG A 257 -0.90 14.62 -1.33
N ASN A 258 -0.54 15.65 -0.57
CA ASN A 258 0.77 15.77 0.07
C ASN A 258 1.04 14.63 1.06
N ILE A 259 0.08 14.25 1.91
CA ILE A 259 0.22 13.13 2.84
C ILE A 259 0.58 11.84 2.10
N THR A 260 -0.18 11.47 1.07
CA THR A 260 0.10 10.24 0.30
C THR A 260 1.42 10.33 -0.48
N GLY A 261 1.79 11.52 -0.98
CA GLY A 261 3.11 11.77 -1.56
C GLY A 261 4.25 11.55 -0.58
N ILE A 262 4.13 12.04 0.66
CA ILE A 262 5.12 11.85 1.72
C ILE A 262 5.25 10.37 2.09
N GLU A 263 4.14 9.66 2.27
CA GLU A 263 4.14 8.23 2.53
C GLU A 263 4.88 7.46 1.42
N ARG A 264 4.64 7.82 0.14
CA ARG A 264 5.37 7.25 -1.01
C ARG A 264 6.87 7.55 -0.98
N LEU A 265 7.28 8.75 -0.58
CA LEU A 265 8.69 9.10 -0.43
C LEU A 265 9.37 8.32 0.70
N ILE A 266 8.68 8.11 1.82
CA ILE A 266 9.16 7.24 2.91
C ILE A 266 9.34 5.81 2.41
N ASN A 267 8.33 5.27 1.72
CA ASN A 267 8.38 3.93 1.14
C ASN A 267 9.52 3.75 0.14
N ALA A 268 9.73 4.72 -0.75
CA ALA A 268 10.83 4.69 -1.71
C ALA A 268 12.19 4.71 -1.03
N ARG A 269 12.33 5.48 0.06
CA ARG A 269 13.55 5.48 0.89
C ARG A 269 13.80 4.13 1.58
N LEU A 270 12.74 3.38 1.87
CA LEU A 270 12.80 2.02 2.41
C LEU A 270 12.94 0.92 1.34
N GLY A 271 13.02 1.31 0.06
CA GLY A 271 13.31 0.41 -1.06
C GLY A 271 12.11 -0.05 -1.87
N LEU A 272 10.89 0.46 -1.60
CA LEU A 272 9.75 0.19 -2.47
C LEU A 272 9.83 0.98 -3.78
N THR A 273 9.35 0.38 -4.86
CA THR A 273 9.41 0.90 -6.22
C THR A 273 8.05 0.74 -6.92
N GLU A 274 7.94 1.24 -8.15
CA GLU A 274 6.76 1.06 -9.01
C GLU A 274 6.41 -0.42 -9.28
N LYS A 275 7.37 -1.32 -9.06
CA LYS A 275 7.19 -2.77 -9.20
C LYS A 275 6.41 -3.38 -8.03
N ASP A 276 6.42 -2.71 -6.87
CA ASP A 276 5.70 -3.12 -5.67
C ASP A 276 4.25 -2.61 -5.68
N ASP A 277 3.91 -1.69 -6.59
CA ASP A 277 2.53 -1.34 -6.95
C ASP A 277 1.99 -2.37 -7.95
N THR A 278 1.78 -3.60 -7.45
CA THR A 278 1.26 -4.75 -8.21
C THR A 278 0.31 -5.60 -7.36
N LEU A 279 -0.15 -6.72 -7.91
CA LEU A 279 -1.09 -7.66 -7.28
C LEU A 279 -0.52 -9.08 -7.24
N PRO A 280 -1.06 -9.98 -6.40
CA PRO A 280 -0.68 -11.39 -6.42
C PRO A 280 -0.91 -12.04 -7.79
N ASP A 281 0.03 -12.84 -8.26
CA ASP A 281 -0.02 -13.48 -9.60
C ASP A 281 -1.29 -14.28 -9.84
N ARG A 282 -1.86 -14.90 -8.79
CA ARG A 282 -3.16 -15.57 -8.83
C ARG A 282 -4.24 -14.72 -9.46
N TRP A 283 -4.31 -13.42 -9.17
CA TRP A 283 -5.35 -12.56 -9.72
C TRP A 283 -5.17 -12.25 -11.20
N PHE A 284 -3.97 -12.43 -11.74
CA PHE A 284 -3.69 -12.32 -13.17
C PHE A 284 -3.81 -13.65 -13.93
N GLU A 285 -3.60 -14.77 -13.24
CA GLU A 285 -3.48 -16.10 -13.84
C GLU A 285 -4.76 -16.94 -13.69
N GLU A 286 -5.49 -16.78 -12.58
CA GLU A 286 -6.62 -17.62 -12.23
C GLU A 286 -7.94 -16.84 -12.33
N GLU A 287 -8.86 -17.34 -13.15
CA GLU A 287 -10.20 -16.79 -13.30
C GLU A 287 -11.08 -17.09 -12.07
N VAL A 288 -12.05 -16.21 -11.83
CA VAL A 288 -13.15 -16.46 -10.89
C VAL A 288 -13.91 -17.71 -11.36
N THR A 289 -14.06 -18.70 -10.49
CA THR A 289 -14.56 -20.04 -10.87
C THR A 289 -16.07 -20.21 -10.72
N ALA A 290 -16.73 -19.32 -9.98
CA ALA A 290 -18.15 -19.41 -9.63
C ALA A 290 -18.83 -18.04 -9.52
N GLY A 291 -20.16 -18.05 -9.50
CA GLY A 291 -20.97 -16.83 -9.39
C GLY A 291 -21.15 -16.07 -10.70
N PRO A 292 -21.76 -14.88 -10.65
CA PRO A 292 -22.14 -14.11 -11.84
C PRO A 292 -20.96 -13.57 -12.65
N PHE A 293 -19.77 -13.50 -12.05
CA PHE A 293 -18.53 -13.02 -12.69
C PHE A 293 -17.56 -14.17 -13.01
N LYS A 294 -18.07 -15.39 -13.23
CA LYS A 294 -17.24 -16.53 -13.64
C LYS A 294 -16.46 -16.19 -14.92
N GLY A 295 -15.17 -16.47 -14.93
CA GLY A 295 -14.25 -16.14 -16.02
C GLY A 295 -13.51 -14.82 -15.83
N GLU A 296 -13.91 -13.99 -14.88
CA GLU A 296 -13.27 -12.69 -14.63
C GLU A 296 -11.89 -12.87 -13.96
N LYS A 297 -10.91 -12.06 -14.38
CA LYS A 297 -9.59 -11.94 -13.76
C LYS A 297 -8.99 -10.56 -14.01
N ILE A 298 -7.86 -10.24 -13.40
CA ILE A 298 -7.12 -9.02 -13.76
C ILE A 298 -6.27 -9.28 -15.02
N ASP A 299 -6.36 -8.39 -15.98
CA ASP A 299 -5.53 -8.42 -17.18
C ASP A 299 -4.30 -7.53 -16.97
N ARG A 300 -3.10 -8.10 -17.11
CA ARG A 300 -1.84 -7.41 -16.78
C ARG A 300 -1.69 -6.09 -17.55
N ALA A 301 -1.86 -6.09 -18.87
CA ALA A 301 -1.64 -4.89 -19.67
C ALA A 301 -2.66 -3.75 -19.39
N PRO A 302 -3.98 -4.00 -19.37
CA PRO A 302 -4.95 -3.00 -18.93
C PRO A 302 -4.74 -2.50 -17.50
N PHE A 303 -4.32 -3.37 -16.58
CA PHE A 303 -4.02 -3.00 -15.20
C PHE A 303 -2.80 -2.08 -15.09
N GLU A 304 -1.69 -2.40 -15.78
CA GLU A 304 -0.52 -1.52 -15.81
C GLU A 304 -0.85 -0.16 -16.44
N ALA A 305 -1.66 -0.13 -17.50
CA ALA A 305 -2.14 1.12 -18.08
C ALA A 305 -3.01 1.92 -17.08
N LEU A 306 -3.88 1.26 -16.32
CA LEU A 306 -4.68 1.88 -15.26
C LEU A 306 -3.79 2.48 -14.15
N LYS A 307 -2.73 1.76 -13.74
CA LYS A 307 -1.75 2.26 -12.77
C LYS A 307 -1.03 3.52 -13.28
N ILE A 308 -0.59 3.53 -14.54
CA ILE A 308 0.06 4.70 -15.14
C ILE A 308 -0.87 5.90 -15.15
N ARG A 309 -2.14 5.74 -15.56
CA ARG A 309 -3.12 6.85 -15.51
C ARG A 309 -3.34 7.38 -14.09
N TYR A 310 -3.32 6.51 -13.08
CA TYR A 310 -3.36 6.92 -11.67
C TYR A 310 -2.12 7.71 -11.26
N TYR A 311 -0.92 7.32 -11.70
CA TYR A 311 0.30 8.09 -11.47
C TYR A 311 0.22 9.48 -12.10
N ASP A 312 -0.16 9.55 -13.37
CA ASP A 312 -0.31 10.82 -14.10
C ASP A 312 -1.32 11.75 -13.41
N LEU A 313 -2.48 11.20 -13.00
CA LEU A 313 -3.54 11.94 -12.31
C LEU A 313 -3.06 12.56 -10.98
N LEU A 314 -2.25 11.80 -10.22
CA LEU A 314 -1.66 12.28 -8.96
C LEU A 314 -0.33 13.01 -9.16
N GLY A 315 0.15 13.24 -10.38
CA GLY A 315 1.46 13.82 -10.66
C GLY A 315 2.62 13.07 -9.99
N LEU A 316 2.52 11.74 -9.96
CA LEU A 316 3.63 10.84 -9.66
C LEU A 316 4.43 10.61 -10.95
N ASN A 317 5.72 10.33 -10.81
CA ASN A 317 6.59 9.95 -11.92
C ASN A 317 6.54 8.44 -12.18
N GLY A 318 7.32 7.97 -13.16
CA GLY A 318 7.41 6.55 -13.52
C GLY A 318 7.94 5.62 -12.42
N ALA A 319 8.54 6.15 -11.34
CA ALA A 319 8.94 5.37 -10.17
C ALA A 319 7.85 5.32 -9.08
N GLY A 320 6.65 5.87 -9.35
CA GLY A 320 5.52 5.87 -8.42
C GLY A 320 5.70 6.81 -7.23
N VAL A 321 6.58 7.82 -7.33
CA VAL A 321 6.82 8.85 -6.30
C VAL A 321 6.44 10.24 -6.83
N PRO A 322 6.22 11.25 -5.97
CA PRO A 322 6.01 12.63 -6.42
C PRO A 322 7.00 13.07 -7.50
N ALA A 323 6.48 13.65 -8.60
CA ALA A 323 7.30 14.25 -9.64
C ALA A 323 8.20 15.36 -9.08
N LEU A 324 9.29 15.69 -9.79
CA LEU A 324 10.42 16.47 -9.24
C LEU A 324 10.03 17.74 -8.48
N GLU A 325 9.17 18.59 -9.06
CA GLU A 325 8.82 19.86 -8.44
C GLU A 325 7.96 19.67 -7.19
N TRP A 326 7.03 18.72 -7.23
CA TRP A 326 6.23 18.36 -6.07
C TRP A 326 7.10 17.73 -4.97
N HIS A 327 8.00 16.83 -5.34
CA HIS A 327 8.99 16.25 -4.43
C HIS A 327 9.84 17.31 -3.75
N ARG A 328 10.40 18.26 -4.53
CA ARG A 328 11.22 19.36 -4.02
C ARG A 328 10.47 20.16 -2.96
N ARG A 329 9.24 20.58 -3.26
CA ARG A 329 8.37 21.31 -2.33
C ARG A 329 8.12 20.52 -1.03
N LEU A 330 7.84 19.23 -1.13
CA LEU A 330 7.66 18.37 0.05
C LEU A 330 8.95 18.24 0.86
N ALA A 331 10.07 17.99 0.20
CA ALA A 331 11.38 17.86 0.84
C ALA A 331 11.78 19.15 1.59
N GLU A 332 11.59 20.32 0.98
CA GLU A 332 11.82 21.62 1.63
C GLU A 332 10.95 21.79 2.87
N ALA A 333 9.66 21.48 2.78
CA ALA A 333 8.73 21.61 3.90
C ALA A 333 9.06 20.67 5.08
N ILE A 334 9.54 19.46 4.81
CA ILE A 334 9.73 18.41 5.82
C ILE A 334 11.14 18.44 6.42
N THR A 335 12.14 18.70 5.58
CA THR A 335 13.56 18.58 5.97
C THR A 335 14.28 19.92 6.05
N GLY A 336 13.67 20.99 5.52
CA GLY A 336 14.33 22.29 5.35
C GLY A 336 15.38 22.32 4.24
N PHE A 337 15.57 21.22 3.50
CA PHE A 337 16.60 21.09 2.48
C PHE A 337 16.10 20.36 1.24
N ALA A 338 16.24 20.97 0.06
CA ALA A 338 16.11 20.25 -1.19
C ALA A 338 17.03 20.85 -2.26
N VAL A 339 17.74 20.00 -2.98
CA VAL A 339 18.55 20.37 -4.13
C VAL A 339 18.12 19.52 -5.31
N LYS A 340 17.76 20.17 -6.42
CA LYS A 340 17.45 19.47 -7.67
C LYS A 340 18.76 19.23 -8.41
N ILE A 341 19.02 17.97 -8.75
CA ILE A 341 20.20 17.54 -9.48
C ILE A 341 19.77 16.98 -10.83
N THR A 342 19.98 17.74 -11.90
CA THR A 342 19.85 17.26 -13.27
C THR A 342 21.05 16.38 -13.62
N LEU A 343 20.79 15.20 -14.20
CA LEU A 343 21.78 14.16 -14.47
C LEU A 343 21.93 13.94 -15.98
N PRO A 344 23.10 13.47 -16.44
CA PRO A 344 23.27 13.05 -17.82
C PRO A 344 22.33 11.89 -18.17
N GLU A 345 22.06 11.72 -19.47
CA GLU A 345 21.30 10.57 -19.94
C GLU A 345 21.93 9.23 -19.54
N GLY A 346 21.08 8.25 -19.28
CA GLY A 346 21.51 6.88 -18.97
C GLY A 346 21.97 6.65 -17.53
N ILE A 347 21.77 7.59 -16.61
CA ILE A 347 21.93 7.36 -15.16
C ILE A 347 20.69 6.61 -14.62
N PRO A 348 20.84 5.36 -14.12
CA PRO A 348 19.71 4.60 -13.57
C PRO A 348 19.14 5.24 -12.29
N GLY A 349 17.84 5.14 -12.09
CA GLY A 349 17.14 5.65 -10.89
C GLY A 349 16.78 7.14 -10.95
N ALA A 350 16.90 7.77 -12.11
CA ALA A 350 16.47 9.15 -12.38
C ALA A 350 15.46 9.18 -13.55
N PRO A 351 14.20 8.75 -13.35
CA PRO A 351 13.23 8.56 -14.44
C PRO A 351 12.88 9.86 -15.17
N GLU A 352 13.04 11.02 -14.52
CA GLU A 352 12.80 12.35 -15.08
C GLU A 352 14.10 13.05 -15.50
N GLY A 353 15.22 12.33 -15.59
CA GLY A 353 16.55 12.90 -15.89
C GLY A 353 17.12 13.76 -14.76
N ALA A 354 16.46 13.82 -13.60
CA ALA A 354 16.94 14.50 -12.41
C ALA A 354 16.51 13.76 -11.15
N VAL A 355 17.07 14.16 -10.02
CA VAL A 355 16.68 13.70 -8.68
C VAL A 355 16.66 14.86 -7.70
N ILE A 356 15.90 14.72 -6.62
CA ILE A 356 15.95 15.63 -5.47
C ILE A 356 16.85 15.02 -4.41
N VAL A 357 17.83 15.76 -3.90
CA VAL A 357 18.55 15.43 -2.67
C VAL A 357 17.96 16.24 -1.53
N ASP A 358 17.40 15.53 -0.56
CA ASP A 358 16.64 16.04 0.60
C ASP A 358 17.39 15.82 1.93
N GLN A 359 18.66 15.42 1.86
CA GLN A 359 19.56 15.35 2.99
C GLN A 359 20.49 16.56 2.95
N PRO A 360 20.56 17.38 4.03
CA PRO A 360 21.47 18.52 4.08
C PRO A 360 22.91 18.12 3.76
N VAL A 361 23.53 18.84 2.84
CA VAL A 361 24.96 18.74 2.49
C VAL A 361 25.58 20.13 2.52
N SER A 362 26.88 20.22 2.85
CA SER A 362 27.59 21.49 2.96
C SER A 362 28.12 22.01 1.62
N ASP A 363 28.48 21.09 0.71
CA ASP A 363 29.27 21.37 -0.47
C ASP A 363 29.07 20.31 -1.56
N VAL A 364 29.69 20.53 -2.72
CA VAL A 364 29.56 19.67 -3.90
C VAL A 364 30.11 18.27 -3.65
N ALA A 365 31.18 18.13 -2.87
CA ALA A 365 31.73 16.81 -2.53
C ALA A 365 30.73 16.00 -1.67
N GLY A 366 30.13 16.65 -0.67
CA GLY A 366 29.04 16.07 0.11
C GLY A 366 27.81 15.71 -0.73
N LEU A 367 27.46 16.55 -1.71
CA LEU A 367 26.37 16.30 -2.65
C LEU A 367 26.62 15.03 -3.49
N ARG A 368 27.85 14.82 -3.99
CA ARG A 368 28.20 13.59 -4.72
C ARG A 368 28.03 12.34 -3.87
N GLU A 369 28.48 12.37 -2.62
CA GLU A 369 28.31 11.24 -1.71
C GLU A 369 26.83 10.98 -1.41
N ALA A 370 26.02 12.03 -1.22
CA ALA A 370 24.57 11.90 -1.06
C ALA A 370 23.90 11.28 -2.30
N LEU A 371 24.31 11.72 -3.50
CA LEU A 371 23.79 11.20 -4.76
C LEU A 371 24.13 9.72 -4.94
N LYS A 372 25.35 9.28 -4.59
CA LYS A 372 25.74 7.86 -4.62
C LYS A 372 24.97 6.99 -3.65
N ARG A 373 24.71 7.49 -2.43
CA ARG A 373 23.85 6.78 -1.46
C ARG A 373 22.42 6.63 -1.97
N ARG A 374 21.90 7.66 -2.65
CA ARG A 374 20.54 7.66 -3.20
C ARG A 374 20.41 6.79 -4.45
N LEU A 375 21.44 6.75 -5.28
CA LEU A 375 21.49 5.99 -6.53
C LEU A 375 22.62 4.94 -6.49
N PRO A 376 22.53 3.92 -5.61
CA PRO A 376 23.64 2.96 -5.40
C PRO A 376 23.98 2.19 -6.68
N HIS A 377 22.98 1.89 -7.52
CA HIS A 377 23.19 1.23 -8.82
C HIS A 377 23.86 2.13 -9.86
N ALA A 378 23.84 3.45 -9.67
CA ALA A 378 24.48 4.42 -10.54
C ALA A 378 25.86 4.87 -10.02
N ALA A 379 26.28 4.46 -8.83
CA ALA A 379 27.49 4.97 -8.18
C ALA A 379 28.73 4.95 -9.10
N ARG A 380 28.96 3.83 -9.81
CA ARG A 380 30.07 3.72 -10.79
C ARG A 380 30.00 4.73 -11.93
N LYS A 381 28.80 5.06 -12.42
CA LYS A 381 28.63 6.06 -13.47
C LYS A 381 28.81 7.48 -12.92
N LEU A 382 28.46 7.69 -11.65
CA LEU A 382 28.60 8.98 -10.96
C LEU A 382 30.04 9.29 -10.54
N ASP A 383 30.89 8.27 -10.38
CA ASP A 383 32.33 8.39 -10.14
C ASP A 383 33.16 8.61 -11.43
N ASP A 384 32.51 8.75 -12.59
CA ASP A 384 33.19 9.04 -13.85
C ASP A 384 33.84 10.43 -13.79
N SER A 385 35.17 10.47 -13.93
CA SER A 385 35.98 11.69 -13.85
C SER A 385 35.68 12.70 -14.96
N SER A 386 34.97 12.29 -16.02
CA SER A 386 34.48 13.20 -17.06
C SER A 386 33.21 13.96 -16.65
N LEU A 387 32.62 13.68 -15.48
CA LEU A 387 31.44 14.40 -15.00
C LEU A 387 31.83 15.64 -14.19
N ILE A 388 31.43 16.81 -14.67
CA ILE A 388 31.55 18.09 -13.94
C ILE A 388 30.19 18.47 -13.34
N VAL A 389 30.23 19.11 -12.17
CA VAL A 389 29.07 19.71 -11.52
C VAL A 389 28.98 21.20 -11.85
N SER A 390 27.79 21.68 -12.15
CA SER A 390 27.44 23.10 -12.20
C SER A 390 26.44 23.41 -11.09
N VAL A 391 26.68 24.47 -10.32
CA VAL A 391 25.75 24.94 -9.27
C VAL A 391 25.21 26.30 -9.70
N ASN A 392 23.89 26.40 -9.88
CA ASN A 392 23.21 27.61 -10.37
C ASN A 392 23.83 28.18 -11.66
N GLY A 393 24.30 27.30 -12.55
CA GLY A 393 24.96 27.67 -13.81
C GLY A 393 26.48 27.92 -13.73
N ALA A 394 27.06 27.97 -12.53
CA ALA A 394 28.51 28.12 -12.35
C ALA A 394 29.22 26.75 -12.33
N MET A 395 30.12 26.54 -13.29
CA MET A 395 30.90 25.29 -13.42
C MET A 395 31.92 25.14 -12.30
N VAL A 396 31.91 23.99 -11.63
CA VAL A 396 32.83 23.63 -10.56
C VAL A 396 33.98 22.80 -11.14
N LEU A 397 35.01 23.49 -11.62
CA LEU A 397 36.15 22.86 -12.30
C LEU A 397 37.19 22.25 -11.35
N SER A 398 37.21 22.71 -10.10
CA SER A 398 38.15 22.23 -9.08
C SER A 398 37.61 22.55 -7.68
N ASN A 399 38.14 21.86 -6.67
CA ASN A 399 37.87 22.13 -5.25
C ASN A 399 36.38 22.02 -4.86
N GLU A 400 35.74 20.91 -5.22
CA GLU A 400 34.33 20.62 -4.90
C GLU A 400 34.01 20.77 -3.40
N ALA A 401 34.93 20.39 -2.52
CA ALA A 401 34.76 20.50 -1.06
C ALA A 401 34.71 21.96 -0.54
N ALA A 402 35.17 22.93 -1.33
CA ALA A 402 35.09 24.35 -0.98
C ALA A 402 33.90 25.06 -1.66
N THR A 403 33.16 24.36 -2.52
CA THR A 403 32.02 24.94 -3.25
C THR A 403 30.74 24.66 -2.48
N PRO A 404 30.12 25.66 -1.83
CA PRO A 404 28.96 25.43 -0.98
C PRO A 404 27.74 25.03 -1.80
N VAL A 405 26.91 24.19 -1.21
CA VAL A 405 25.58 23.82 -1.74
C VAL A 405 24.54 24.18 -0.68
N ARG A 406 23.46 24.83 -1.10
CA ARG A 406 22.38 25.32 -0.24
C ARG A 406 21.05 24.74 -0.70
N SER A 407 20.11 24.67 0.22
CA SER A 407 18.71 24.36 -0.14
C SER A 407 18.21 25.35 -1.19
N GLY A 408 17.50 24.86 -2.19
CA GLY A 408 17.00 25.63 -3.33
C GLY A 408 17.98 25.76 -4.48
N ASP A 409 19.24 25.33 -4.34
CA ASP A 409 20.19 25.34 -5.46
C ASP A 409 19.75 24.37 -6.57
N GLU A 410 19.97 24.78 -7.82
CA GLU A 410 19.86 23.93 -8.99
C GLU A 410 21.24 23.43 -9.39
N VAL A 411 21.41 22.12 -9.39
CA VAL A 411 22.67 21.46 -9.72
C VAL A 411 22.51 20.69 -11.01
N THR A 412 23.49 20.80 -11.91
CA THR A 412 23.54 19.99 -13.13
C THR A 412 24.85 19.22 -13.16
N VAL A 413 24.76 17.91 -13.31
CA VAL A 413 25.90 17.04 -13.61
C VAL A 413 25.96 16.89 -15.12
N VAL A 414 27.06 17.33 -15.72
CA VAL A 414 27.27 17.26 -17.18
C VAL A 414 28.52 16.47 -17.48
N ARG A 415 28.52 15.73 -18.59
CA ARG A 415 29.73 15.10 -19.11
C ARG A 415 30.52 16.14 -19.89
N ILE A 416 31.81 16.27 -19.59
CA ILE A 416 32.75 16.99 -20.44
C ILE A 416 32.71 16.32 -21.80
N MET A 417 32.14 16.99 -22.80
CA MET A 417 32.38 16.58 -24.17
C MET A 417 33.83 16.93 -24.48
N ALA A 418 34.70 15.92 -24.51
CA ALA A 418 36.02 16.08 -25.10
C ALA A 418 35.81 16.33 -26.61
N GLY A 419 35.90 17.58 -27.04
CA GLY A 419 35.78 17.93 -28.45
C GLY A 419 36.25 19.36 -28.73
N GLY A 420 37.41 19.47 -29.38
CA GLY A 420 37.89 20.66 -30.10
C GLY A 420 39.00 21.42 -29.44
#